data_AF-A0A9P6GUG4-F1
#
_entry.id   AF-A0A9P6GUG4-F1
#
_cell.length_a   1.000
_cell.length_b   1.000
_cell.length_c   1.000
_cell.angle_alpha   90.00
_cell.angle_beta   90.00
_cell.angle_gamma   90.00
#
_symmetry.space_group_name_H-M   'P 1'
#
loop_
_entity.id
_entity.type
_entity.pdbx_description
1 polymer ?
#
loop_
_entity_poly.entity_id
_entity_poly.type
_entity_poly.pdbx_seq_one_letter_code
_entity_poly.pdbx_strand_id
1 'polypeptide(L)'
;MVPPPGSLSVGFSNNWVYYITAGLASLPEGMIHHIITSKEWEALERGELGETEAAQRIVASLNLQSEHVHKLKTFFYQTAVFNLGISPQATNLGSHILQGKAWLRHNARRLLNQIEGLEASRIFEDTFSQFLVMEATKDISLLHLHPYESAETNYDIRNTMDLAKQWNYFLGKPVGTTKSFPADVDSTAYSMLAFTPRVGVDNVLDSMLANRNRDSLVQTYWDPTRPRVDVCVLTNVTRAFYKYNRSADIQESLAHVEEALKAGTYMSGTRHYCTAEVFFFFLSQLIADHPYAPEVQRLRVPLAKALAGRMGVYENEATQAELDLAEASRVKGEKYEAYVPEVDSLAIAYRIIACQSLGLRPRGIEQDIERLVSLQCENGSWPLGWVCRYGRTKLRIGSHGVVTAYAIKALGTEAAKMSAQVYM
;
A
#
# COMPACT_ATOMS: atom_id res chain seq x y z
N MET A 1 38.39 -47.75 4.99
CA MET A 1 38.45 -46.43 5.66
C MET A 1 38.48 -45.35 4.59
N VAL A 2 37.34 -44.71 4.33
CA VAL A 2 37.15 -43.44 3.61
C VAL A 2 35.82 -42.86 4.14
N PRO A 3 35.69 -41.56 4.50
CA PRO A 3 34.48 -41.00 5.11
C PRO A 3 33.42 -40.59 4.06
N PRO A 4 32.13 -40.42 4.44
CA PRO A 4 30.99 -40.25 3.52
C PRO A 4 30.68 -38.77 3.18
N PRO A 5 29.80 -38.51 2.18
CA PRO A 5 29.67 -37.21 1.50
C PRO A 5 28.72 -36.24 2.21
N GLY A 6 29.08 -34.96 2.22
CA GLY A 6 28.19 -33.87 2.63
C GLY A 6 28.73 -32.48 2.30
N SER A 7 28.01 -31.73 1.47
CA SER A 7 27.54 -30.35 1.75
C SER A 7 27.01 -29.67 0.47
N LEU A 8 25.67 -29.63 0.41
CA LEU A 8 24.83 -28.46 0.10
C LEU A 8 25.24 -27.52 -1.05
N SER A 9 24.56 -27.68 -2.19
CA SER A 9 24.28 -26.57 -3.12
C SER A 9 23.03 -25.82 -2.64
N VAL A 10 23.19 -24.73 -1.89
CA VAL A 10 22.08 -23.82 -1.58
C VAL A 10 22.07 -22.70 -2.61
N GLY A 11 21.12 -22.76 -3.54
CA GLY A 11 20.78 -21.65 -4.41
C GLY A 11 19.97 -20.61 -3.64
N PHE A 12 20.66 -19.69 -2.94
CA PHE A 12 20.03 -18.47 -2.46
C PHE A 12 19.69 -17.59 -3.66
N SER A 13 18.44 -17.09 -3.74
CA SER A 13 18.10 -16.13 -4.79
C SER A 13 18.78 -14.78 -4.52
N ASN A 14 19.38 -14.21 -5.57
CA ASN A 14 20.31 -13.06 -5.51
C ASN A 14 19.75 -11.79 -4.83
N ASN A 15 18.43 -11.66 -4.70
CA ASN A 15 17.81 -10.49 -4.05
C ASN A 15 17.89 -10.53 -2.52
N TRP A 16 17.87 -11.71 -1.89
CA TRP A 16 17.89 -11.84 -0.41
C TRP A 16 19.29 -11.61 0.16
N VAL A 17 20.30 -12.07 -0.58
CA VAL A 17 21.71 -11.79 -0.28
C VAL A 17 21.95 -10.29 -0.37
N TYR A 18 21.44 -9.60 -1.41
CA TYR A 18 21.69 -8.17 -1.63
C TYR A 18 21.26 -7.26 -0.45
N TYR A 19 20.05 -7.43 0.08
CA TYR A 19 19.52 -6.57 1.15
C TYR A 19 20.18 -6.80 2.51
N ILE A 20 20.49 -8.05 2.84
CA ILE A 20 21.24 -8.43 4.03
C ILE A 20 22.70 -7.96 3.88
N THR A 21 23.31 -8.12 2.70
CA THR A 21 24.70 -7.68 2.45
C THR A 21 24.91 -6.17 2.54
N ALA A 22 23.93 -5.31 2.22
CA ALA A 22 24.13 -3.86 2.26
C ALA A 22 24.37 -3.32 3.69
N GLY A 23 23.70 -3.88 4.70
CA GLY A 23 23.96 -3.56 6.12
C GLY A 23 25.19 -4.29 6.69
N LEU A 24 25.50 -5.48 6.16
CA LEU A 24 26.56 -6.36 6.63
C LEU A 24 27.94 -6.12 6.00
N ALA A 25 28.03 -5.44 4.84
CA ALA A 25 29.27 -5.28 4.08
C ALA A 25 30.40 -4.52 4.81
N SER A 26 30.16 -4.06 6.04
CA SER A 26 31.16 -3.38 6.87
C SER A 26 31.37 -4.00 8.25
N LEU A 27 30.68 -5.08 8.60
CA LEU A 27 31.00 -5.85 9.80
C LEU A 27 32.13 -6.85 9.48
N PRO A 28 33.07 -7.11 10.41
CA PRO A 28 34.12 -8.09 10.20
C PRO A 28 33.54 -9.48 9.86
N GLU A 29 34.19 -10.19 8.93
CA GLU A 29 33.79 -11.52 8.48
C GLU A 29 33.68 -12.48 9.68
N GLY A 30 32.56 -13.23 9.77
CA GLY A 30 32.28 -14.16 10.87
C GLY A 30 31.61 -13.56 12.12
N MET A 31 31.46 -12.23 12.23
CA MET A 31 30.86 -11.60 13.42
C MET A 31 29.35 -11.81 13.57
N ILE A 32 28.65 -12.07 12.47
CA ILE A 32 27.19 -12.23 12.47
C ILE A 32 26.75 -13.36 13.40
N HIS A 33 27.43 -14.51 13.32
CA HIS A 33 27.13 -15.66 14.16
C HIS A 33 27.28 -15.31 15.65
N HIS A 34 28.32 -14.54 16.01
CA HIS A 34 28.53 -14.10 17.40
C HIS A 34 27.50 -13.07 17.87
N ILE A 35 27.02 -12.20 16.97
CA ILE A 35 25.96 -11.25 17.28
C ILE A 35 24.64 -11.97 17.56
N ILE A 36 24.20 -12.86 16.67
CA ILE A 36 22.89 -13.54 16.78
C ILE A 36 22.85 -14.61 17.87
N THR A 37 24.01 -15.09 18.34
CA THR A 37 24.11 -16.05 19.46
C THR A 37 24.46 -15.38 20.79
N SER A 38 24.52 -14.05 20.84
CA SER A 38 24.84 -13.32 22.07
C SER A 38 23.66 -13.30 23.05
N LYS A 39 23.95 -13.28 24.35
CA LYS A 39 22.93 -13.15 25.41
C LYS A 39 22.17 -11.83 25.32
N GLU A 40 22.82 -10.77 24.79
CA GLU A 40 22.21 -9.47 24.55
C GLU A 40 21.18 -9.52 23.41
N TRP A 41 21.46 -10.29 22.35
CA TRP A 41 20.51 -10.58 21.28
C TRP A 41 19.30 -11.34 21.81
N GLU A 42 19.56 -12.38 22.60
CA GLU A 42 18.52 -13.19 23.21
C GLU A 42 17.62 -12.37 24.16
N ALA A 43 18.21 -11.46 24.95
CA ALA A 43 17.47 -10.54 25.82
C ALA A 43 16.70 -9.47 25.05
N LEU A 44 17.18 -9.01 23.89
CA LEU A 44 16.44 -8.14 22.97
C LEU A 44 15.21 -8.87 22.39
N GLU A 45 15.36 -10.12 21.97
CA GLU A 45 14.27 -10.94 21.44
C GLU A 45 13.18 -11.22 22.48
N ARG A 46 13.57 -11.40 23.75
CA ARG A 46 12.64 -11.53 24.88
C ARG A 46 12.02 -10.20 25.34
N GLY A 47 12.44 -9.07 24.78
CA GLY A 47 11.97 -7.74 25.19
C GLY A 47 12.50 -7.26 26.55
N GLU A 48 13.55 -7.91 27.07
CA GLU A 48 14.21 -7.56 28.34
C GLU A 48 15.17 -6.36 28.17
N LEU A 49 15.64 -6.11 26.94
CA LEU A 49 16.48 -4.97 26.59
C LEU A 49 15.88 -4.18 25.43
N GLY A 50 16.03 -2.85 25.47
CA GLY A 50 15.71 -1.98 24.34
C GLY A 50 16.78 -2.06 23.23
N GLU A 51 16.38 -1.83 21.98
CA GLU A 51 17.24 -1.92 20.79
C GLU A 51 18.56 -1.14 20.91
N THR A 52 18.49 0.09 21.46
CA THR A 52 19.68 0.94 21.66
C THR A 52 20.64 0.37 22.68
N GLU A 53 20.09 -0.17 23.76
CA GLU A 53 20.86 -0.74 24.84
C GLU A 53 21.50 -2.07 24.43
N ALA A 54 20.75 -2.93 23.73
CA ALA A 54 21.28 -4.16 23.16
C ALA A 54 22.42 -3.89 22.16
N ALA A 55 22.26 -2.90 21.27
CA ALA A 55 23.29 -2.56 20.27
C ALA A 55 24.58 -2.08 20.93
N GLN A 56 24.47 -1.22 21.95
CA GLN A 56 25.63 -0.73 22.69
C GLN A 56 26.35 -1.85 23.45
N ARG A 57 25.59 -2.76 24.09
CA ARG A 57 26.16 -3.90 24.81
C ARG A 57 26.86 -4.89 23.88
N ILE A 58 26.31 -5.15 22.69
CA ILE A 58 26.93 -6.02 21.67
C ILE A 58 28.19 -5.40 21.09
N VAL A 59 28.19 -4.09 20.81
CA VAL A 59 29.40 -3.37 20.36
C VAL A 59 30.50 -3.48 21.42
N ALA A 60 30.15 -3.30 22.70
CA ALA A 60 31.10 -3.42 23.79
C ALA A 60 31.61 -4.86 23.98
N SER A 61 30.74 -5.87 23.92
CA SER A 61 31.12 -7.28 24.17
C SER A 61 31.99 -7.87 23.05
N LEU A 62 31.80 -7.41 21.82
CA LEU A 62 32.57 -7.84 20.65
C LEU A 62 33.73 -6.88 20.29
N ASN A 63 33.99 -5.87 21.14
CA ASN A 63 35.03 -4.85 20.95
C ASN A 63 34.96 -4.16 19.56
N LEU A 64 33.74 -3.88 19.10
CA LEU A 64 33.48 -3.21 17.83
C LEU A 64 33.61 -1.69 17.98
N GLN A 65 33.86 -1.00 16.86
CA GLN A 65 33.83 0.46 16.84
C GLN A 65 32.41 0.99 17.07
N SER A 66 32.28 2.12 17.77
CA SER A 66 30.99 2.73 18.15
C SER A 66 30.09 3.09 16.96
N GLU A 67 30.66 3.28 15.78
CA GLU A 67 29.92 3.48 14.52
C GLU A 67 29.03 2.29 14.13
N HIS A 68 29.27 1.10 14.69
CA HIS A 68 28.46 -0.09 14.44
C HIS A 68 27.14 -0.10 15.22
N VAL A 69 26.94 0.79 16.19
CA VAL A 69 25.68 0.86 16.96
C VAL A 69 24.49 1.15 16.04
N HIS A 70 24.62 2.10 15.11
CA HIS A 70 23.53 2.42 14.17
C HIS A 70 23.27 1.26 13.19
N LYS A 71 24.32 0.55 12.79
CA LYS A 71 24.22 -0.58 11.85
C LYS A 71 23.57 -1.81 12.50
N LEU A 72 23.93 -2.11 13.75
CA LEU A 72 23.29 -3.17 14.53
C LEU A 72 21.82 -2.88 14.81
N LYS A 73 21.46 -1.62 15.05
CA LYS A 73 20.05 -1.19 15.13
C LYS A 73 19.29 -1.50 13.84
N THR A 74 19.85 -1.14 12.68
CA THR A 74 19.29 -1.51 11.38
C THR A 74 19.18 -3.03 11.19
N PHE A 75 20.17 -3.80 11.65
CA PHE A 75 20.16 -5.26 11.61
C PHE A 75 19.07 -5.86 12.53
N PHE A 76 18.94 -5.40 13.77
CA PHE A 76 17.89 -5.83 14.70
C PHE A 76 16.50 -5.57 14.16
N TYR A 77 16.31 -4.38 13.56
CA TYR A 77 15.07 -4.05 12.89
C TYR A 77 14.74 -5.04 11.77
N GLN A 78 15.75 -5.46 10.99
CA GLN A 78 15.57 -6.41 9.89
C GLN A 78 15.36 -7.86 10.36
N THR A 79 15.96 -8.28 11.47
CA THR A 79 15.83 -9.66 11.99
C THR A 79 14.61 -9.85 12.89
N ALA A 80 14.14 -8.82 13.59
CA ALA A 80 12.87 -8.85 14.32
C ALA A 80 11.66 -9.12 13.39
N VAL A 81 11.80 -8.87 12.09
CA VAL A 81 10.81 -9.24 11.05
C VAL A 81 10.75 -10.75 10.80
N PHE A 82 11.80 -11.50 11.15
CA PHE A 82 11.91 -12.94 10.90
C PHE A 82 11.52 -13.83 12.09
N ASN A 83 11.67 -13.37 13.34
CA ASN A 83 11.58 -14.24 14.52
C ASN A 83 10.26 -14.22 15.31
N LEU A 84 9.18 -13.66 14.75
CA LEU A 84 7.84 -13.87 15.31
C LEU A 84 7.19 -15.09 14.65
N GLY A 85 7.45 -16.25 15.28
CA GLY A 85 7.05 -17.57 14.82
C GLY A 85 5.60 -17.67 14.34
N ILE A 86 5.43 -18.25 13.16
CA ILE A 86 4.12 -18.55 12.61
C ILE A 86 3.64 -19.91 13.16
N SER A 87 2.42 -19.83 13.69
CA SER A 87 1.46 -20.92 13.94
C SER A 87 1.32 -21.87 12.73
N PRO A 88 0.85 -23.14 12.88
CA PRO A 88 0.85 -24.18 11.84
C PRO A 88 -0.04 -23.95 10.57
N GLN A 89 -0.26 -22.72 10.11
CA GLN A 89 -1.13 -22.37 8.97
C GLN A 89 -0.46 -22.51 7.59
N ALA A 90 0.78 -23.02 7.55
CA ALA A 90 1.65 -23.10 6.36
C ALA A 90 1.09 -23.89 5.17
N THR A 91 0.00 -24.64 5.34
CA THR A 91 -0.54 -25.52 4.31
C THR A 91 -1.67 -24.94 3.47
N ASN A 92 -2.24 -23.76 3.78
CA ASN A 92 -3.43 -23.27 3.07
C ASN A 92 -3.25 -22.02 2.18
N LEU A 93 -2.29 -21.11 2.45
CA LEU A 93 -2.19 -19.83 1.72
C LEU A 93 -2.02 -20.00 0.19
N GLY A 94 -1.25 -20.98 -0.25
CA GLY A 94 -1.05 -21.27 -1.67
C GLY A 94 -2.35 -21.60 -2.41
N SER A 95 -3.28 -22.29 -1.75
CA SER A 95 -4.58 -22.66 -2.34
C SER A 95 -5.44 -21.41 -2.54
N HIS A 96 -5.52 -20.54 -1.53
CA HIS A 96 -6.24 -19.26 -1.59
C HIS A 96 -5.71 -18.37 -2.72
N ILE A 97 -4.38 -18.27 -2.85
CA ILE A 97 -3.71 -17.52 -3.91
C ILE A 97 -4.07 -18.06 -5.30
N LEU A 98 -4.03 -19.39 -5.49
CA LEU A 98 -4.34 -20.01 -6.78
C LEU A 98 -5.80 -19.79 -7.19
N GLN A 99 -6.74 -19.94 -6.24
CA GLN A 99 -8.16 -19.70 -6.48
C GLN A 99 -8.43 -18.23 -6.85
N GLY A 100 -7.83 -17.28 -6.14
CA GLY A 100 -7.94 -15.86 -6.47
C GLY A 100 -7.36 -15.53 -7.85
N LYS A 101 -6.19 -16.09 -8.21
CA LYS A 101 -5.62 -15.93 -9.56
C LYS A 101 -6.52 -16.52 -10.64
N ALA A 102 -7.15 -17.67 -10.38
CA ALA A 102 -8.10 -18.28 -11.30
C ALA A 102 -9.33 -17.37 -11.50
N TRP A 103 -9.87 -16.80 -10.40
CA TRP A 103 -10.98 -15.86 -10.48
C TRP A 103 -10.63 -14.60 -11.29
N LEU A 104 -9.46 -13.99 -11.05
CA LEU A 104 -9.01 -12.82 -11.82
C LEU A 104 -8.89 -13.13 -13.32
N ARG A 105 -8.31 -14.28 -13.68
CA ARG A 105 -8.18 -14.70 -15.07
C ARG A 105 -9.53 -14.98 -15.73
N HIS A 106 -10.46 -15.60 -15.00
CA HIS A 106 -11.82 -15.84 -15.49
C HIS A 106 -12.57 -14.53 -15.77
N ASN A 107 -12.30 -13.48 -14.97
CA ASN A 107 -12.91 -12.16 -15.10
C ASN A 107 -12.00 -11.13 -15.80
N ALA A 108 -10.96 -11.59 -16.50
CA ALA A 108 -10.01 -10.70 -17.17
C ALA A 108 -10.74 -9.74 -18.12
N ARG A 109 -10.33 -8.47 -18.12
CA ARG A 109 -10.95 -7.39 -18.89
C ARG A 109 -12.42 -7.13 -18.54
N ARG A 110 -12.92 -7.63 -17.41
CA ARG A 110 -14.29 -7.42 -16.89
C ARG A 110 -14.30 -7.13 -15.38
N LEU A 111 -13.19 -6.58 -14.87
CA LEU A 111 -13.01 -6.20 -13.47
C LEU A 111 -13.68 -4.84 -13.20
N LEU A 112 -15.02 -4.82 -13.25
CA LEU A 112 -15.86 -3.62 -13.14
C LEU A 112 -16.05 -3.17 -11.70
N ASN A 113 -16.49 -1.92 -11.54
CA ASN A 113 -16.82 -1.34 -10.24
C ASN A 113 -18.31 -1.25 -10.03
N GLN A 114 -18.71 -1.19 -8.76
CA GLN A 114 -20.09 -1.00 -8.32
C GLN A 114 -20.19 0.20 -7.39
N ILE A 115 -21.29 0.94 -7.49
CA ILE A 115 -21.63 2.00 -6.53
C ILE A 115 -22.52 1.41 -5.44
N GLU A 116 -22.25 1.78 -4.20
CA GLU A 116 -23.07 1.45 -3.03
C GLU A 116 -24.56 1.73 -3.22
N GLY A 117 -25.41 0.82 -2.73
CA GLY A 117 -26.86 0.99 -2.68
C GLY A 117 -27.56 0.95 -4.05
N LEU A 118 -26.82 0.72 -5.14
CA LEU A 118 -27.37 0.57 -6.47
C LEU A 118 -27.36 -0.91 -6.84
N GLU A 119 -28.47 -1.38 -7.41
CA GLU A 119 -28.56 -2.76 -7.91
C GLU A 119 -27.37 -3.08 -8.84
N ALA A 120 -27.04 -4.36 -8.96
CA ALA A 120 -25.94 -4.88 -9.78
C ALA A 120 -25.98 -4.43 -11.27
N SER A 121 -27.04 -3.74 -11.69
CA SER A 121 -27.18 -3.06 -12.99
C SER A 121 -26.36 -1.77 -13.15
N ARG A 122 -25.73 -1.24 -12.08
CA ARG A 122 -24.83 -0.06 -12.17
C ARG A 122 -23.35 -0.41 -11.98
N ILE A 123 -22.93 -1.48 -12.66
CA ILE A 123 -21.53 -1.77 -12.90
C ILE A 123 -20.97 -0.80 -13.95
N PHE A 124 -19.73 -0.34 -13.76
CA PHE A 124 -19.10 0.58 -14.72
C PHE A 124 -17.58 0.44 -14.74
N GLU A 125 -16.99 0.83 -15.86
CA GLU A 125 -15.56 0.91 -16.10
C GLU A 125 -14.96 2.23 -15.62
N ASP A 126 -13.79 2.15 -14.99
CA ASP A 126 -12.99 3.28 -14.55
C ASP A 126 -11.51 3.03 -14.88
N THR A 127 -10.68 4.06 -14.74
CA THR A 127 -9.23 3.97 -14.97
C THR A 127 -8.47 3.59 -13.70
N PHE A 128 -8.90 4.09 -12.55
CA PHE A 128 -8.15 4.00 -11.31
C PHE A 128 -8.06 2.56 -10.79
N SER A 129 -9.17 1.81 -10.76
CA SER A 129 -9.16 0.40 -10.37
C SER A 129 -8.31 -0.44 -11.32
N GLN A 130 -8.25 -0.10 -12.61
CA GLN A 130 -7.40 -0.81 -13.58
C GLN A 130 -5.91 -0.57 -13.26
N PHE A 131 -5.54 0.66 -12.89
CA PHE A 131 -4.17 0.98 -12.50
C PHE A 131 -3.78 0.31 -11.18
N LEU A 132 -4.72 0.22 -10.23
CA LEU A 132 -4.55 -0.54 -9.00
C LEU A 132 -4.35 -2.04 -9.27
N VAL A 133 -5.14 -2.65 -10.17
CA VAL A 133 -4.96 -4.06 -10.57
C VAL A 133 -3.60 -4.26 -11.26
N MET A 134 -3.19 -3.35 -12.15
CA MET A 134 -1.87 -3.40 -12.77
C MET A 134 -0.76 -3.31 -11.72
N GLU A 135 -0.88 -2.41 -10.76
CA GLU A 135 0.09 -2.23 -9.69
C GLU A 135 0.28 -3.54 -8.90
N ALA A 136 -0.82 -4.20 -8.56
CA ALA A 136 -0.84 -5.36 -7.69
C ALA A 136 -0.42 -6.65 -8.41
N THR A 137 -0.84 -6.83 -9.67
CA THR A 137 -0.67 -8.09 -10.40
C THR A 137 0.49 -8.08 -11.39
N LYS A 138 0.86 -6.89 -11.89
CA LYS A 138 1.75 -6.69 -13.05
C LYS A 138 1.28 -7.44 -14.32
N ASP A 139 -0.01 -7.74 -14.42
CA ASP A 139 -0.59 -8.51 -15.51
C ASP A 139 -1.52 -7.65 -16.37
N ILE A 140 -0.99 -7.19 -17.51
CA ILE A 140 -1.73 -6.36 -18.47
C ILE A 140 -2.92 -7.09 -19.12
N SER A 141 -2.95 -8.43 -19.09
CA SER A 141 -4.03 -9.21 -19.71
C SER A 141 -5.36 -9.06 -18.96
N LEU A 142 -5.30 -8.63 -17.70
CA LEU A 142 -6.46 -8.40 -16.84
C LEU A 142 -7.16 -7.06 -17.15
N LEU A 143 -6.48 -6.13 -17.82
CA LEU A 143 -6.90 -4.73 -17.89
C LEU A 143 -7.86 -4.47 -19.06
N HIS A 144 -8.72 -3.46 -18.86
CA HIS A 144 -9.53 -2.81 -19.88
C HIS A 144 -9.45 -1.30 -19.69
N LEU A 145 -8.88 -0.56 -20.65
CA LEU A 145 -8.59 0.88 -20.56
C LEU A 145 -9.36 1.72 -21.58
N HIS A 146 -10.48 1.20 -22.07
CA HIS A 146 -11.37 1.86 -23.02
C HIS A 146 -12.83 1.75 -22.57
N PRO A 147 -13.74 2.59 -23.07
CA PRO A 147 -15.16 2.31 -22.96
C PRO A 147 -15.52 0.99 -23.66
N TYR A 148 -16.38 0.15 -23.08
CA TYR A 148 -16.82 -1.10 -23.73
C TYR A 148 -17.61 -0.87 -25.03
N GLU A 149 -18.22 0.31 -25.18
CA GLU A 149 -18.88 0.72 -26.41
C GLU A 149 -17.89 0.99 -27.56
N SER A 150 -16.57 1.01 -27.28
CA SER A 150 -15.51 1.27 -28.25
C SER A 150 -14.62 0.03 -28.47
N ALA A 151 -14.09 -0.11 -29.69
CA ALA A 151 -13.13 -1.17 -29.99
C ALA A 151 -11.79 -0.85 -29.31
N GLU A 152 -11.38 -1.69 -28.36
CA GLU A 152 -10.05 -1.62 -27.73
C GLU A 152 -9.04 -2.47 -28.50
N THR A 153 -7.84 -1.95 -28.72
CA THR A 153 -6.72 -2.74 -29.22
C THR A 153 -5.65 -2.90 -28.13
N ASN A 154 -4.94 -4.02 -28.13
CA ASN A 154 -3.75 -4.18 -27.26
C ASN A 154 -2.67 -3.12 -27.56
N TYR A 155 -2.71 -2.48 -28.74
CA TYR A 155 -1.85 -1.35 -29.06
C TYR A 155 -2.15 -0.14 -28.18
N ASP A 156 -3.42 0.14 -27.88
CA ASP A 156 -3.80 1.29 -27.07
C ASP A 156 -3.37 1.15 -25.60
N ILE A 157 -3.44 -0.07 -25.06
CA ILE A 157 -2.90 -0.40 -23.73
C ILE A 157 -1.38 -0.20 -23.72
N ARG A 158 -0.66 -0.70 -24.73
CA ARG A 158 0.80 -0.51 -24.81
C ARG A 158 1.20 0.95 -24.99
N ASN A 159 0.48 1.71 -25.81
CA ASN A 159 0.71 3.14 -25.97
C ASN A 159 0.52 3.89 -24.64
N THR A 160 -0.50 3.52 -23.86
CA THR A 160 -0.69 4.01 -22.49
C THR A 160 0.48 3.69 -21.57
N MET A 161 1.18 2.57 -21.79
CA MET A 161 2.35 2.21 -20.97
C MET A 161 3.55 3.11 -21.23
N ASP A 162 3.70 3.62 -22.47
CA ASP A 162 4.88 4.41 -22.86
C ASP A 162 4.67 5.93 -22.73
N LEU A 163 3.42 6.40 -22.87
CA LEU A 163 3.05 7.82 -22.89
C LEU A 163 2.28 8.24 -21.62
N ALA A 164 2.87 9.14 -20.84
CA ALA A 164 2.18 9.84 -19.77
C ALA A 164 1.16 10.83 -20.36
N LYS A 165 -0.06 10.78 -19.83
CA LYS A 165 -1.15 11.70 -20.18
C LYS A 165 -2.07 11.91 -18.99
N GLN A 166 -2.90 12.96 -19.04
CA GLN A 166 -3.95 13.16 -18.04
C GLN A 166 -5.05 12.11 -18.19
N TRP A 167 -5.52 11.60 -17.06
CA TRP A 167 -6.57 10.60 -16.98
C TRP A 167 -7.81 11.14 -16.30
N ASN A 168 -8.95 10.73 -16.82
CA ASN A 168 -10.24 10.82 -16.16
C ASN A 168 -10.48 9.55 -15.38
N TYR A 169 -11.04 9.65 -14.17
CA TYR A 169 -11.52 8.50 -13.42
C TYR A 169 -12.42 7.59 -14.27
N PHE A 170 -13.38 8.15 -15.01
CA PHE A 170 -14.29 7.37 -15.83
C PHE A 170 -13.73 7.12 -17.22
N LEU A 171 -13.72 5.85 -17.65
CA LEU A 171 -13.46 5.47 -19.04
C LEU A 171 -14.67 5.80 -19.92
N GLY A 172 -15.87 5.44 -19.45
CA GLY A 172 -17.13 5.70 -20.12
C GLY A 172 -17.87 6.93 -19.59
N LYS A 173 -19.21 6.92 -19.71
CA LYS A 173 -20.07 7.98 -19.19
C LYS A 173 -19.94 8.05 -17.66
N PRO A 174 -19.80 9.25 -17.05
CA PRO A 174 -19.74 9.37 -15.61
C PRO A 174 -21.01 8.81 -14.94
N VAL A 175 -20.82 8.00 -13.90
CA VAL A 175 -21.91 7.37 -13.14
C VAL A 175 -21.96 8.02 -11.75
N GLY A 176 -23.16 8.19 -11.17
CA GLY A 176 -23.31 8.70 -9.79
C GLY A 176 -22.82 10.13 -9.56
N THR A 177 -22.59 10.90 -10.63
CA THR A 177 -21.99 12.25 -10.59
C THR A 177 -22.60 13.16 -11.66
N THR A 178 -21.95 14.29 -11.93
CA THR A 178 -22.33 15.27 -12.96
C THR A 178 -22.27 14.70 -14.38
N LYS A 179 -22.99 15.32 -15.33
CA LYS A 179 -23.06 14.90 -16.74
C LYS A 179 -21.69 14.76 -17.42
N SER A 180 -20.76 15.66 -17.10
CA SER A 180 -19.35 15.56 -17.44
C SER A 180 -18.52 15.43 -16.17
N PHE A 181 -17.37 14.78 -16.27
CA PHE A 181 -16.42 14.66 -15.17
C PHE A 181 -15.03 15.05 -15.69
N PRO A 182 -14.23 15.83 -14.95
CA PRO A 182 -12.91 16.26 -15.41
C PRO A 182 -11.84 15.20 -15.18
N ALA A 183 -10.69 15.36 -15.85
CA ALA A 183 -9.48 14.64 -15.51
C ALA A 183 -9.04 14.97 -14.07
N ASP A 184 -8.40 13.99 -13.42
CA ASP A 184 -7.93 14.10 -12.05
C ASP A 184 -6.47 13.66 -11.91
N VAL A 185 -5.77 14.33 -11.00
CA VAL A 185 -4.33 14.12 -10.77
C VAL A 185 -4.05 12.78 -10.10
N ASP A 186 -5.03 12.16 -9.43
CA ASP A 186 -4.83 10.90 -8.70
C ASP A 186 -4.72 9.73 -9.67
N SER A 187 -5.73 9.55 -10.53
CA SER A 187 -5.73 8.60 -11.64
C SER A 187 -4.51 8.82 -12.54
N THR A 188 -4.18 10.09 -12.80
CA THR A 188 -3.01 10.45 -13.60
C THR A 188 -1.71 10.02 -12.95
N ALA A 189 -1.46 10.43 -11.70
CA ALA A 189 -0.25 10.07 -10.96
C ALA A 189 -0.15 8.54 -10.79
N TYR A 190 -1.25 7.87 -10.47
CA TYR A 190 -1.27 6.43 -10.28
C TYR A 190 -0.98 5.66 -11.57
N SER A 191 -1.45 6.14 -12.72
CA SER A 191 -1.07 5.57 -14.02
C SER A 191 0.45 5.60 -14.22
N MET A 192 1.09 6.71 -13.84
CA MET A 192 2.54 6.88 -13.96
C MET A 192 3.31 5.97 -12.99
N LEU A 193 2.74 5.70 -11.81
CA LEU A 193 3.28 4.76 -10.83
C LEU A 193 3.14 3.30 -11.31
N ALA A 194 1.98 2.95 -11.86
CA ALA A 194 1.66 1.60 -12.29
C ALA A 194 2.40 1.18 -13.57
N PHE A 195 2.51 2.07 -14.56
CA PHE A 195 3.07 1.76 -15.87
C PHE A 195 4.50 2.26 -16.09
N THR A 196 4.94 3.28 -15.36
CA THR A 196 6.28 3.89 -15.54
C THR A 196 6.55 4.39 -16.97
N PRO A 197 5.67 5.22 -17.57
CA PRO A 197 5.90 5.79 -18.90
C PRO A 197 7.18 6.63 -18.97
N ARG A 198 7.72 6.76 -20.19
CA ARG A 198 8.94 7.53 -20.46
C ARG A 198 8.68 8.79 -21.27
N VAL A 199 7.63 8.79 -22.08
CA VAL A 199 7.29 9.90 -22.97
C VAL A 199 6.26 10.80 -22.28
N GLY A 200 6.41 12.12 -22.39
CA GLY A 200 5.43 13.09 -21.89
C GLY A 200 5.38 13.27 -20.37
N VAL A 201 6.28 12.63 -19.61
CA VAL A 201 6.34 12.69 -18.14
C VAL A 201 6.44 14.14 -17.65
N ASP A 202 7.42 14.90 -18.13
CA ASP A 202 7.63 16.29 -17.69
C ASP A 202 6.39 17.16 -17.96
N ASN A 203 5.77 17.01 -19.13
CA ASN A 203 4.55 17.75 -19.47
C ASN A 203 3.42 17.48 -18.46
N VAL A 204 3.25 16.22 -18.03
CA VAL A 204 2.23 15.86 -17.05
C VAL A 204 2.58 16.42 -15.67
N LEU A 205 3.82 16.25 -15.21
CA LEU A 205 4.27 16.76 -13.90
C LEU A 205 4.19 18.30 -13.84
N ASP A 206 4.62 18.99 -14.88
CA ASP A 206 4.53 20.45 -14.96
C ASP A 206 3.06 20.91 -14.99
N SER A 207 2.17 20.15 -15.63
CA SER A 207 0.72 20.43 -15.58
C SER A 207 0.12 20.24 -14.18
N MET A 208 0.67 19.35 -13.35
CA MET A 208 0.27 19.21 -11.94
C MET A 208 0.78 20.39 -11.11
N LEU A 209 2.01 20.86 -11.34
CA LEU A 209 2.57 22.05 -10.69
C LEU A 209 1.80 23.32 -11.04
N ALA A 210 1.33 23.44 -12.29
CA ALA A 210 0.48 24.53 -12.74
C ALA A 210 -0.92 24.49 -12.09
N ASN A 211 -1.36 23.33 -11.61
CA ASN A 211 -2.67 23.13 -10.96
C ASN A 211 -2.64 23.30 -9.42
N ARG A 212 -1.64 24.00 -8.89
CA ARG A 212 -1.52 24.26 -7.45
C ARG A 212 -2.50 25.35 -6.97
N ASN A 213 -2.96 25.21 -5.73
CA ASN A 213 -3.74 26.23 -5.04
C ASN A 213 -2.80 27.31 -4.44
N ARG A 214 -3.38 28.24 -3.65
CA ARG A 214 -2.62 29.32 -2.99
C ARG A 214 -1.62 28.85 -1.95
N ASP A 215 -1.82 27.65 -1.40
CA ASP A 215 -0.93 27.01 -0.43
C ASP A 215 0.13 26.14 -1.13
N SER A 216 0.26 26.26 -2.45
CA SER A 216 1.15 25.44 -3.30
C SER A 216 0.84 23.94 -3.28
N LEU A 217 -0.39 23.56 -2.93
CA LEU A 217 -0.84 22.17 -2.94
C LEU A 217 -1.50 21.84 -4.29
N VAL A 218 -1.11 20.72 -4.88
CA VAL A 218 -1.69 20.24 -6.14
C VAL A 218 -3.17 19.89 -5.93
N GLN A 219 -4.05 20.46 -6.75
CA GLN A 219 -5.48 20.20 -6.67
C GLN A 219 -5.86 18.89 -7.36
N THR A 220 -6.86 18.19 -6.82
CA THR A 220 -7.31 16.89 -7.33
C THR A 220 -7.78 16.94 -8.78
N TYR A 221 -8.47 18.01 -9.18
CA TYR A 221 -9.01 18.17 -10.53
C TYR A 221 -8.35 19.36 -11.21
N TRP A 222 -8.11 19.27 -12.53
CA TRP A 222 -7.70 20.42 -13.35
C TRP A 222 -8.85 21.39 -13.64
N ASP A 223 -10.09 21.02 -13.28
CA ASP A 223 -11.26 21.90 -13.36
C ASP A 223 -11.21 22.95 -12.23
N PRO A 224 -11.02 24.25 -12.54
CA PRO A 224 -10.89 25.29 -11.53
C PRO A 224 -12.18 25.52 -10.73
N THR A 225 -13.33 25.01 -11.20
CA THR A 225 -14.60 25.06 -10.45
C THR A 225 -14.67 23.99 -9.35
N ARG A 226 -13.69 23.09 -9.29
CA ARG A 226 -13.56 22.03 -8.29
C ARG A 226 -12.25 22.13 -7.50
N PRO A 227 -12.03 23.21 -6.74
CA PRO A 227 -10.80 23.41 -5.99
C PRO A 227 -10.77 22.47 -4.78
N ARG A 228 -10.22 21.27 -4.98
CA ARG A 228 -10.20 20.19 -3.98
C ARG A 228 -8.77 19.74 -3.77
N VAL A 229 -8.43 19.51 -2.51
CA VAL A 229 -7.19 18.87 -2.09
C VAL A 229 -7.58 17.68 -1.23
N ASP A 230 -6.85 16.58 -1.37
CA ASP A 230 -7.04 15.36 -0.61
C ASP A 230 -5.67 14.75 -0.31
N VAL A 231 -5.42 14.37 0.94
CA VAL A 231 -4.09 13.92 1.36
C VAL A 231 -3.69 12.59 0.72
N CYS A 232 -4.63 11.69 0.43
CA CYS A 232 -4.32 10.44 -0.28
C CYS A 232 -3.91 10.74 -1.73
N VAL A 233 -4.61 11.66 -2.39
CA VAL A 233 -4.28 12.13 -3.75
C VAL A 233 -2.89 12.77 -3.75
N LEU A 234 -2.62 13.68 -2.81
CA LEU A 234 -1.30 14.32 -2.68
C LEU A 234 -0.19 13.31 -2.41
N THR A 235 -0.48 12.22 -1.70
CA THR A 235 0.49 11.14 -1.47
C THR A 235 0.87 10.46 -2.79
N ASN A 236 -0.09 10.16 -3.68
CA ASN A 236 0.21 9.60 -5.00
C ASN A 236 0.91 10.59 -5.93
N VAL A 237 0.53 11.87 -5.90
CA VAL A 237 1.27 12.92 -6.60
C VAL A 237 2.71 12.96 -6.12
N THR A 238 2.94 13.02 -4.81
CA THR A 238 4.30 13.03 -4.22
C THR A 238 5.09 11.80 -4.65
N ARG A 239 4.49 10.59 -4.59
CA ARG A 239 5.12 9.36 -5.09
C ARG A 239 5.54 9.47 -6.55
N ALA A 240 4.70 10.04 -7.41
CA ALA A 240 5.04 10.22 -8.82
C ALA A 240 6.23 11.16 -8.99
N PHE A 241 6.24 12.32 -8.34
CA PHE A 241 7.36 13.27 -8.42
C PHE A 241 8.68 12.65 -7.92
N TYR A 242 8.64 11.89 -6.83
CA TYR A 242 9.81 11.16 -6.32
C TYR A 242 10.30 10.10 -7.31
N LYS A 243 9.39 9.29 -7.88
CA LYS A 243 9.72 8.25 -8.88
C LYS A 243 10.43 8.82 -10.12
N TYR A 244 10.10 10.04 -10.54
CA TYR A 244 10.68 10.68 -11.73
C TYR A 244 11.78 11.71 -11.40
N ASN A 245 12.37 11.64 -10.20
CA ASN A 245 13.48 12.51 -9.77
C ASN A 245 13.15 14.01 -9.80
N ARG A 246 11.88 14.37 -9.54
CA ARG A 246 11.38 15.75 -9.46
C ARG A 246 10.95 16.09 -8.02
N SER A 247 11.49 15.40 -7.01
CA SER A 247 11.09 15.59 -5.61
C SER A 247 11.28 17.04 -5.11
N ALA A 248 12.25 17.78 -5.63
CA ALA A 248 12.49 19.17 -5.28
C ALA A 248 11.28 20.09 -5.55
N ASP A 249 10.43 19.74 -6.52
CA ASP A 249 9.30 20.59 -6.93
C ASP A 249 8.01 20.38 -6.12
N ILE A 250 7.99 19.39 -5.22
CA ILE A 250 6.77 18.91 -4.55
C ILE A 250 6.83 18.96 -3.01
N GLN A 251 7.82 19.66 -2.47
CA GLN A 251 8.13 19.66 -1.04
C GLN A 251 6.97 20.16 -0.15
N GLU A 252 6.18 21.13 -0.62
CA GLU A 252 5.00 21.62 0.11
C GLU A 252 3.92 20.54 0.25
N SER A 253 3.75 19.70 -0.78
CA SER A 253 2.80 18.58 -0.72
C SER A 253 3.30 17.47 0.20
N LEU A 254 4.61 17.19 0.22
CA LEU A 254 5.21 16.26 1.19
C LEU A 254 5.03 16.77 2.63
N ALA A 255 5.25 18.07 2.87
CA ALA A 255 5.05 18.68 4.18
C ALA A 255 3.58 18.58 4.64
N HIS A 256 2.63 18.75 3.73
CA HIS A 256 1.20 18.56 4.03
C HIS A 256 0.85 17.10 4.36
N VAL A 257 1.44 16.13 3.64
CA VAL A 257 1.31 14.70 3.93
C VAL A 257 1.86 14.37 5.32
N GLU A 258 3.01 14.94 5.69
CA GLU A 258 3.59 14.78 7.02
C GLU A 258 2.70 15.36 8.13
N GLU A 259 2.16 16.56 7.91
CA GLU A 259 1.30 17.19 8.90
C GLU A 259 0.01 16.40 9.10
N ALA A 260 -0.60 15.92 8.02
CA ALA A 260 -1.75 15.02 8.10
C ALA A 260 -1.42 13.72 8.86
N LEU A 261 -0.23 13.14 8.65
CA LEU A 261 0.23 11.97 9.38
C LEU A 261 0.31 12.24 10.89
N LYS A 262 0.90 13.37 11.29
CA LYS A 262 1.05 13.77 12.70
C LYS A 262 -0.29 14.09 13.37
N ALA A 263 -1.15 14.82 12.66
CA ALA A 263 -2.45 15.26 13.16
C ALA A 263 -3.52 14.15 13.11
N GLY A 264 -3.28 13.06 12.37
CA GLY A 264 -4.22 11.94 12.26
C GLY A 264 -5.49 12.28 11.47
N THR A 265 -5.46 13.33 10.62
CA THR A 265 -6.65 13.87 9.93
C THR A 265 -7.29 12.92 8.91
N TYR A 266 -6.61 11.83 8.58
CA TYR A 266 -7.02 10.80 7.63
C TYR A 266 -7.64 9.57 8.31
N MET A 267 -7.67 9.49 9.65
CA MET A 267 -8.13 8.31 10.40
C MET A 267 -9.53 7.84 10.00
N SER A 268 -10.40 8.78 9.68
CA SER A 268 -11.81 8.49 9.35
C SER A 268 -12.08 8.55 7.85
N GLY A 269 -11.02 8.31 7.06
CA GLY A 269 -11.02 8.51 5.62
C GLY A 269 -10.82 9.97 5.24
N THR A 270 -10.80 10.22 3.94
CA THR A 270 -10.58 11.54 3.35
C THR A 270 -11.76 11.91 2.46
N ARG A 271 -11.69 13.00 1.70
CA ARG A 271 -12.80 13.38 0.82
C ARG A 271 -13.12 12.28 -0.18
N HIS A 272 -12.10 11.64 -0.75
CA HIS A 272 -12.26 10.64 -1.80
C HIS A 272 -12.01 9.20 -1.33
N TYR A 273 -11.52 8.99 -0.11
CA TYR A 273 -11.24 7.64 0.41
C TYR A 273 -12.00 7.34 1.69
N CYS A 274 -12.43 6.09 1.81
CA CYS A 274 -13.30 5.61 2.88
C CYS A 274 -12.57 5.45 4.21
N THR A 275 -11.31 5.01 4.17
CA THR A 275 -10.59 4.57 5.37
C THR A 275 -9.14 5.06 5.39
N ALA A 276 -8.52 4.99 6.58
CA ALA A 276 -7.13 5.37 6.78
C ALA A 276 -6.14 4.45 6.05
N GLU A 277 -6.53 3.21 5.80
CA GLU A 277 -5.66 2.17 5.26
C GLU A 277 -5.19 2.48 3.85
N VAL A 278 -5.96 3.27 3.08
CA VAL A 278 -5.51 3.77 1.78
C VAL A 278 -4.32 4.73 1.93
N PHE A 279 -4.39 5.66 2.89
CA PHE A 279 -3.29 6.58 3.18
C PHE A 279 -2.07 5.81 3.68
N PHE A 280 -2.26 4.85 4.59
CA PHE A 280 -1.17 4.00 5.06
C PHE A 280 -0.49 3.25 3.93
N PHE A 281 -1.28 2.65 3.04
CA PHE A 281 -0.75 1.93 1.90
C PHE A 281 0.07 2.85 0.99
N PHE A 282 -0.50 3.95 0.50
CA PHE A 282 0.23 4.85 -0.39
C PHE A 282 1.49 5.42 0.27
N LEU A 283 1.41 5.85 1.53
CA LEU A 283 2.56 6.41 2.21
C LEU A 283 3.65 5.36 2.49
N SER A 284 3.26 4.12 2.81
CA SER A 284 4.21 3.02 2.98
C SER A 284 5.01 2.74 1.71
N GLN A 285 4.36 2.83 0.53
CA GLN A 285 5.04 2.65 -0.74
C GLN A 285 6.04 3.79 -1.00
N LEU A 286 5.65 5.05 -0.72
CA LEU A 286 6.57 6.20 -0.82
C LEU A 286 7.84 5.95 0.02
N ILE A 287 7.67 5.52 1.27
CA ILE A 287 8.78 5.28 2.19
C ILE A 287 9.64 4.10 1.75
N ALA A 288 9.02 3.00 1.32
CA ALA A 288 9.71 1.79 0.87
C ALA A 288 10.54 2.04 -0.40
N ASP A 289 10.00 2.81 -1.35
CA ASP A 289 10.63 3.09 -2.65
C ASP A 289 11.83 4.06 -2.53
N HIS A 290 11.95 4.81 -1.42
CA HIS A 290 12.95 5.87 -1.27
C HIS A 290 13.77 5.76 0.03
N PRO A 291 14.54 4.67 0.23
CA PRO A 291 15.28 4.39 1.47
C PRO A 291 16.36 5.43 1.80
N TYR A 292 16.82 6.20 0.81
CA TYR A 292 17.90 7.17 0.95
C TYR A 292 17.45 8.64 1.02
N ALA A 293 16.14 8.91 0.99
CA ALA A 293 15.59 10.27 1.08
C ALA A 293 15.24 10.61 2.54
N PRO A 294 16.06 11.40 3.27
CA PRO A 294 15.86 11.60 4.72
C PRO A 294 14.52 12.25 5.06
N GLU A 295 14.04 13.16 4.22
CA GLU A 295 12.75 13.84 4.36
C GLU A 295 11.55 12.90 4.18
N VAL A 296 11.71 11.79 3.47
CA VAL A 296 10.71 10.73 3.38
C VAL A 296 10.86 9.74 4.54
N GLN A 297 12.10 9.35 4.87
CA GLN A 297 12.36 8.36 5.92
C GLN A 297 11.93 8.83 7.31
N ARG A 298 11.89 10.14 7.58
CA ARG A 298 11.35 10.67 8.85
C ARG A 298 9.87 10.31 9.10
N LEU A 299 9.12 9.98 8.04
CA LEU A 299 7.70 9.59 8.12
C LEU A 299 7.50 8.13 8.56
N ARG A 300 8.57 7.31 8.50
CA ARG A 300 8.51 5.87 8.77
C ARG A 300 8.02 5.53 10.17
N VAL A 301 8.61 6.16 11.20
CA VAL A 301 8.25 5.87 12.60
C VAL A 301 6.83 6.33 12.94
N PRO A 302 6.39 7.57 12.60
CA PRO A 302 5.01 7.98 12.80
C PRO A 302 4.00 7.09 12.07
N LEU A 303 4.29 6.69 10.82
CA LEU A 303 3.43 5.77 10.06
C LEU A 303 3.37 4.39 10.72
N ALA A 304 4.50 3.83 11.14
CA ALA A 304 4.54 2.53 11.82
C ALA A 304 3.70 2.54 13.10
N LYS A 305 3.76 3.62 13.89
CA LYS A 305 2.95 3.80 15.10
C LYS A 305 1.44 3.85 14.77
N ALA A 306 1.07 4.62 13.75
CA ALA A 306 -0.33 4.74 13.33
C ALA A 306 -0.89 3.42 12.78
N LEU A 307 -0.11 2.71 11.96
CA LEU A 307 -0.42 1.36 11.48
C LEU A 307 -0.63 0.38 12.63
N ALA A 308 0.30 0.33 13.59
CA ALA A 308 0.22 -0.59 14.72
C ALA A 308 -1.07 -0.43 15.54
N GLY A 309 -1.59 0.80 15.67
CA GLY A 309 -2.87 1.07 16.35
C GLY A 309 -4.11 0.57 15.61
N ARG A 310 -3.98 0.12 14.36
CA ARG A 310 -5.08 -0.32 13.49
C ARG A 310 -5.04 -1.82 13.17
N MET A 311 -3.99 -2.52 13.56
CA MET A 311 -3.84 -3.95 13.34
C MET A 311 -4.78 -4.73 14.25
N GLY A 312 -5.49 -5.72 13.71
CA GLY A 312 -6.47 -6.52 14.45
C GLY A 312 -7.73 -5.76 14.89
N VAL A 313 -7.87 -4.49 14.50
CA VAL A 313 -9.06 -3.66 14.80
C VAL A 313 -9.98 -3.67 13.59
N TYR A 314 -11.24 -4.06 13.81
CA TYR A 314 -12.25 -4.21 12.75
C TYR A 314 -13.50 -3.36 12.99
N GLU A 315 -13.72 -2.98 14.25
CA GLU A 315 -14.79 -2.07 14.64
C GLU A 315 -14.27 -0.64 14.44
N ASN A 316 -15.03 0.15 13.68
CA ASN A 316 -14.79 1.58 13.56
C ASN A 316 -15.91 2.33 14.26
N GLU A 317 -15.61 3.55 14.68
CA GLU A 317 -16.58 4.47 15.26
C GLU A 317 -16.81 5.65 14.32
N ALA A 318 -18.01 6.23 14.36
CA ALA A 318 -18.27 7.49 13.69
C ALA A 318 -17.49 8.61 14.39
N THR A 319 -16.97 9.57 13.62
CA THR A 319 -16.36 10.76 14.22
C THR A 319 -17.42 11.66 14.83
N GLN A 320 -17.02 12.50 15.79
CA GLN A 320 -17.90 13.55 16.30
C GLN A 320 -18.43 14.45 15.16
N ALA A 321 -17.60 14.77 14.16
CA ALA A 321 -18.04 15.56 13.01
C ALA A 321 -19.11 14.84 12.16
N GLU A 322 -18.99 13.52 11.98
CA GLU A 322 -20.01 12.71 11.29
C GLU A 322 -21.29 12.57 12.12
N LEU A 323 -21.17 12.46 13.45
CA LEU A 323 -22.31 12.47 14.37
C LEU A 323 -23.03 13.82 14.34
N ASP A 324 -22.29 14.93 14.37
CA ASP A 324 -22.83 16.29 14.31
C ASP A 324 -23.52 16.54 12.96
N LEU A 325 -22.95 16.04 11.86
CA LEU A 325 -23.55 16.13 10.53
C LEU A 325 -24.83 15.31 10.43
N ALA A 326 -24.84 14.11 11.00
CA ALA A 326 -26.04 13.27 11.06
C ALA A 326 -27.14 13.94 11.86
N GLU A 327 -26.81 14.54 13.01
CA GLU A 327 -27.75 15.28 13.82
C GLU A 327 -28.29 16.52 13.08
N ALA A 328 -27.42 17.30 12.45
CA ALA A 328 -27.82 18.47 11.66
C ALA A 328 -28.72 18.10 10.46
N SER A 329 -28.49 16.94 9.85
CA SER A 329 -29.31 16.43 8.74
C SER A 329 -30.67 15.93 9.24
N ARG A 330 -30.69 15.25 10.40
CA ARG A 330 -31.93 14.82 11.08
C ARG A 330 -32.83 16.00 11.41
N VAL A 331 -32.26 17.11 11.88
CA VAL A 331 -32.98 18.37 12.14
C VAL A 331 -33.63 18.95 10.87
N LYS A 332 -33.04 18.72 9.69
CA LYS A 332 -33.58 19.15 8.39
C LYS A 332 -34.59 18.17 7.79
N GLY A 333 -34.89 17.06 8.45
CA GLY A 333 -35.74 15.99 7.92
C GLY A 333 -35.05 15.14 6.84
N GLU A 334 -33.73 15.25 6.70
CA GLU A 334 -32.94 14.44 5.78
C GLU A 334 -32.58 13.09 6.43
N LYS A 335 -32.53 12.03 5.63
CA LYS A 335 -32.07 10.70 6.09
C LYS A 335 -30.57 10.58 5.83
N TYR A 336 -29.77 11.08 6.75
CA TYR A 336 -28.32 10.86 6.77
C TYR A 336 -27.93 10.19 8.09
N GLU A 337 -27.21 9.09 8.01
CA GLU A 337 -26.63 8.39 9.15
C GLU A 337 -25.13 8.69 9.21
N ALA A 338 -24.57 8.73 10.43
CA ALA A 338 -23.17 9.03 10.62
C ALA A 338 -22.30 7.97 9.94
N TYR A 339 -21.36 8.40 9.10
CA TYR A 339 -20.51 7.46 8.40
C TYR A 339 -19.53 6.78 9.37
N VAL A 340 -19.65 5.47 9.47
CA VAL A 340 -18.67 4.60 10.12
C VAL A 340 -17.85 3.92 9.02
N PRO A 341 -16.54 4.21 8.89
CA PRO A 341 -15.70 3.51 7.94
C PRO A 341 -15.82 2.00 8.14
N GLU A 342 -15.76 1.19 7.09
CA GLU A 342 -15.78 -0.28 7.23
C GLU A 342 -14.34 -0.79 7.08
N VAL A 343 -13.88 -1.67 7.97
CA VAL A 343 -12.61 -2.40 7.76
C VAL A 343 -12.90 -3.61 6.87
N ASP A 344 -13.05 -3.33 5.57
CA ASP A 344 -13.30 -4.36 4.56
C ASP A 344 -12.03 -5.15 4.18
N SER A 345 -12.18 -6.18 3.36
CA SER A 345 -11.07 -7.02 2.88
C SER A 345 -9.95 -6.20 2.19
N LEU A 346 -10.28 -5.08 1.54
CA LEU A 346 -9.29 -4.25 0.86
C LEU A 346 -8.47 -3.44 1.87
N ALA A 347 -9.12 -2.84 2.87
CA ALA A 347 -8.45 -2.17 3.99
C ALA A 347 -7.50 -3.13 4.72
N ILE A 348 -7.94 -4.37 4.96
CA ILE A 348 -7.12 -5.43 5.57
C ILE A 348 -5.90 -5.74 4.70
N ALA A 349 -6.08 -5.94 3.39
CA ALA A 349 -4.97 -6.18 2.48
C ALA A 349 -3.97 -5.01 2.45
N TYR A 350 -4.47 -3.76 2.45
CA TYR A 350 -3.64 -2.55 2.45
C TYR A 350 -2.77 -2.43 3.70
N ARG A 351 -3.29 -2.65 4.91
CA ARG A 351 -2.46 -2.59 6.13
C ARG A 351 -1.42 -3.71 6.20
N ILE A 352 -1.76 -4.92 5.73
CA ILE A 352 -0.79 -6.03 5.64
C ILE A 352 0.34 -5.65 4.67
N ILE A 353 0.00 -5.19 3.46
CA ILE A 353 0.99 -4.80 2.45
C ILE A 353 1.82 -3.61 2.92
N ALA A 354 1.21 -2.64 3.62
CA ALA A 354 1.94 -1.52 4.20
C ALA A 354 2.98 -1.98 5.22
N CYS A 355 2.60 -2.89 6.12
CA CYS A 355 3.54 -3.50 7.07
C CYS A 355 4.64 -4.28 6.34
N GLN A 356 4.29 -5.09 5.34
CA GLN A 356 5.26 -5.84 4.54
C GLN A 356 6.29 -4.93 3.85
N SER A 357 5.82 -3.84 3.24
CA SER A 357 6.64 -2.88 2.50
C SER A 357 7.61 -2.15 3.43
N LEU A 358 7.21 -1.94 4.68
CA LEU A 358 8.05 -1.34 5.71
C LEU A 358 8.87 -2.35 6.51
N GLY A 359 8.77 -3.66 6.23
CA GLY A 359 9.38 -4.68 7.07
C GLY A 359 8.94 -4.53 8.53
N LEU A 360 7.63 -4.49 8.77
CA LEU A 360 7.03 -4.41 10.09
C LEU A 360 6.23 -5.69 10.37
N ARG A 361 6.24 -6.14 11.62
CA ARG A 361 5.40 -7.25 12.11
C ARG A 361 4.70 -6.85 13.43
N PRO A 362 3.83 -5.83 13.41
CA PRO A 362 3.14 -5.38 14.61
C PRO A 362 2.22 -6.46 15.17
N ARG A 363 1.94 -6.40 16.47
CA ARG A 363 0.87 -7.21 17.09
C ARG A 363 -0.44 -6.94 16.34
N GLY A 364 -1.20 -7.99 16.01
CA GLY A 364 -2.42 -7.87 15.21
C GLY A 364 -2.26 -8.34 13.76
N ILE A 365 -1.03 -8.40 13.22
CA ILE A 365 -0.83 -8.77 11.80
C ILE A 365 -1.24 -10.20 11.47
N GLU A 366 -1.02 -11.15 12.38
CA GLU A 366 -1.46 -12.54 12.16
C GLU A 366 -2.98 -12.62 12.15
N GLN A 367 -3.65 -11.90 13.06
CA GLN A 367 -5.10 -11.79 13.07
C GLN A 367 -5.64 -11.21 11.76
N ASP A 368 -4.94 -10.23 11.18
CA ASP A 368 -5.31 -9.63 9.91
C ASP A 368 -5.15 -10.59 8.74
N ILE A 369 -4.06 -11.37 8.73
CA ILE A 369 -3.82 -12.41 7.72
C ILE A 369 -4.88 -13.50 7.83
N GLU A 370 -5.15 -14.01 9.03
CA GLU A 370 -6.19 -15.00 9.29
C GLU A 370 -7.58 -14.49 8.87
N ARG A 371 -7.89 -13.24 9.19
CA ARG A 371 -9.14 -12.61 8.81
C ARG A 371 -9.26 -12.50 7.29
N LEU A 372 -8.22 -12.02 6.61
CA LEU A 372 -8.20 -11.92 5.16
C LEU A 372 -8.41 -13.28 4.49
N VAL A 373 -7.76 -14.33 5.01
CA VAL A 373 -7.97 -15.72 4.54
C VAL A 373 -9.42 -16.16 4.75
N SER A 374 -9.99 -15.91 5.94
CA SER A 374 -11.37 -16.30 6.26
C SER A 374 -12.44 -15.60 5.41
N LEU A 375 -12.10 -14.47 4.82
CA LEU A 375 -13.01 -13.65 4.00
C LEU A 375 -13.03 -14.10 2.54
N GLN A 376 -12.16 -15.02 2.09
CA GLN A 376 -12.22 -15.49 0.71
C GLN A 376 -13.56 -16.18 0.43
N CYS A 377 -14.21 -15.77 -0.66
CA CYS A 377 -15.44 -16.38 -1.15
C CYS A 377 -15.15 -17.76 -1.79
N GLU A 378 -16.17 -18.62 -1.85
CA GLU A 378 -16.07 -19.96 -2.44
C GLU A 378 -15.60 -19.97 -3.91
N ASN A 379 -15.88 -18.91 -4.66
CA ASN A 379 -15.44 -18.74 -6.05
C ASN A 379 -13.97 -18.27 -6.19
N GLY A 380 -13.26 -18.08 -5.07
CA GLY A 380 -11.88 -17.60 -5.02
C GLY A 380 -11.72 -16.07 -4.95
N SER A 381 -12.77 -15.27 -5.11
CA SER A 381 -12.70 -13.81 -4.95
C SER A 381 -12.74 -13.39 -3.48
N TRP A 382 -12.65 -12.08 -3.24
CA TRP A 382 -12.97 -11.47 -1.94
C TRP A 382 -14.26 -10.63 -2.04
N PRO A 383 -14.96 -10.41 -0.91
CA PRO A 383 -16.10 -9.49 -0.82
C PRO A 383 -15.73 -8.12 -1.38
N LEU A 384 -16.75 -7.40 -1.88
CA LEU A 384 -16.59 -6.10 -2.51
C LEU A 384 -15.76 -5.16 -1.62
N GLY A 385 -14.60 -4.71 -2.10
CA GLY A 385 -13.75 -3.76 -1.39
C GLY A 385 -13.97 -2.34 -1.88
N TRP A 386 -14.10 -1.38 -0.96
CA TRP A 386 -14.41 0.02 -1.22
C TRP A 386 -13.14 0.79 -1.61
N VAL A 387 -12.95 0.98 -2.91
CA VAL A 387 -11.76 1.63 -3.50
C VAL A 387 -11.73 3.12 -3.19
N CYS A 388 -12.86 3.81 -3.38
CA CYS A 388 -12.99 5.25 -3.15
C CYS A 388 -14.45 5.65 -2.88
N ARG A 389 -14.71 6.94 -2.72
CA ARG A 389 -16.05 7.50 -2.54
C ARG A 389 -16.22 8.85 -3.22
N TYR A 390 -17.47 9.18 -3.57
CA TYR A 390 -17.80 10.50 -4.06
C TYR A 390 -17.68 11.55 -2.95
N GLY A 391 -16.92 12.62 -3.20
CA GLY A 391 -16.67 13.62 -2.17
C GLY A 391 -17.90 14.40 -1.69
N ARG A 392 -18.98 14.49 -2.47
CA ARG A 392 -20.22 15.19 -2.08
C ARG A 392 -21.27 14.24 -1.48
N THR A 393 -21.62 13.18 -2.20
CA THR A 393 -22.70 12.26 -1.80
C THR A 393 -22.23 11.17 -0.84
N LYS A 394 -20.91 11.00 -0.69
CA LYS A 394 -20.26 9.96 0.13
C LYS A 394 -20.53 8.51 -0.29
N LEU A 395 -21.35 8.30 -1.33
CA LEU A 395 -21.55 7.01 -1.96
C LEU A 395 -20.20 6.36 -2.29
N ARG A 396 -20.05 5.11 -1.88
CA ARG A 396 -18.82 4.34 -2.06
C ARG A 396 -18.77 3.68 -3.43
N ILE A 397 -17.56 3.51 -3.96
CA ILE A 397 -17.28 2.79 -5.19
C ILE A 397 -16.39 1.60 -4.84
N GLY A 398 -16.87 0.39 -5.13
CA GLY A 398 -16.19 -0.85 -4.79
C GLY A 398 -15.81 -1.68 -6.01
N SER A 399 -14.80 -2.54 -5.84
CA SER A 399 -14.32 -3.45 -6.89
C SER A 399 -13.91 -4.81 -6.33
N HIS A 400 -14.49 -5.88 -6.87
CA HIS A 400 -14.04 -7.25 -6.61
C HIS A 400 -12.67 -7.53 -7.22
N GLY A 401 -12.34 -6.89 -8.36
CA GLY A 401 -11.05 -7.05 -9.03
C GLY A 401 -9.89 -6.52 -8.19
N VAL A 402 -10.04 -5.28 -7.69
CA VAL A 402 -9.00 -4.64 -6.87
C VAL A 402 -8.78 -5.42 -5.59
N VAL A 403 -9.83 -5.67 -4.81
CA VAL A 403 -9.69 -6.38 -3.52
C VAL A 403 -9.09 -7.78 -3.68
N THR A 404 -9.48 -8.53 -4.72
CA THR A 404 -8.91 -9.85 -4.99
C THR A 404 -7.43 -9.75 -5.37
N ALA A 405 -7.06 -8.80 -6.23
CA ALA A 405 -5.66 -8.58 -6.61
C ALA A 405 -4.77 -8.23 -5.41
N TYR A 406 -5.23 -7.34 -4.54
CA TYR A 406 -4.47 -6.94 -3.35
C TYR A 406 -4.46 -8.02 -2.27
N ALA A 407 -5.54 -8.78 -2.09
CA ALA A 407 -5.54 -9.92 -1.17
C ALA A 407 -4.51 -10.98 -1.60
N ILE A 408 -4.45 -11.30 -2.90
CA ILE A 408 -3.44 -12.21 -3.45
C ILE A 408 -2.02 -11.68 -3.21
N LYS A 409 -1.79 -10.38 -3.41
CA LYS A 409 -0.47 -9.74 -3.18
C LYS A 409 -0.05 -9.82 -1.71
N ALA A 410 -0.97 -9.53 -0.80
CA ALA A 410 -0.75 -9.62 0.65
C ALA A 410 -0.39 -11.05 1.06
N LEU A 411 -1.21 -12.03 0.69
CA LEU A 411 -1.01 -13.44 1.05
C LEU A 411 0.20 -14.06 0.33
N GLY A 412 0.48 -13.65 -0.91
CA GLY A 412 1.61 -14.15 -1.70
C GLY A 412 2.96 -13.80 -1.07
N THR A 413 3.08 -12.60 -0.51
CA THR A 413 4.29 -12.18 0.22
C THR A 413 4.50 -13.02 1.48
N GLU A 414 3.42 -13.38 2.19
CA GLU A 414 3.50 -14.25 3.37
C GLU A 414 3.89 -15.68 2.99
N ALA A 415 3.24 -16.26 1.98
CA ALA A 415 3.55 -17.61 1.49
C ALA A 415 5.02 -17.75 1.04
N ALA A 416 5.58 -16.72 0.42
CA ALA A 416 6.98 -16.70 0.01
C ALA A 416 7.95 -16.71 1.21
N LYS A 417 7.67 -15.93 2.26
CA LYS A 417 8.47 -15.93 3.50
C LYS A 417 8.44 -17.28 4.20
N MET A 418 7.26 -17.89 4.33
CA MET A 418 7.10 -19.20 4.97
C MET A 418 7.86 -20.28 4.22
N SER A 419 7.82 -20.25 2.88
CA SER A 419 8.56 -21.20 2.05
C SER A 419 10.07 -21.05 2.25
N ALA A 420 10.59 -19.82 2.36
CA ALA A 420 12.01 -19.58 2.62
C ALA A 420 12.49 -20.09 4.00
N GLN A 421 11.59 -20.16 4.99
CA GLN A 421 11.89 -20.68 6.34
C GLN A 421 11.93 -22.22 6.41
N VAL A 422 11.19 -22.93 5.55
CA VAL A 422 11.16 -24.41 5.53
C VAL A 422 12.43 -25.01 4.88
N TYR A 423 13.15 -24.21 4.08
CA TYR A 423 14.38 -24.61 3.40
C TYR A 423 15.67 -24.12 4.09
N MET A 424 15.56 -23.52 5.27
CA MET A 424 16.67 -23.24 6.20
C MET A 424 16.63 -24.23 7.35
#